data_AF-A0A3D8L0I1-F1
#
_entry.id   AF-A0A3D8L0I1-F1
#
_cell.length_a   1.000
_cell.length_b   1.000
_cell.length_c   1.000
_cell.angle_alpha   90.00
_cell.angle_beta   90.00
_cell.angle_gamma   90.00
#
_symmetry.space_group_name_H-M   'P 1'
#
loop_
_entity.id
_entity.type
_entity.pdbx_description
1 polymer ?
#
loop_
_entity_poly.entity_id
_entity_poly.type
_entity_poly.pdbx_seq_one_letter_code
_entity_poly.pdbx_strand_id
1 'polypeptide(L)'
;MRKRIREKHRQHVGWRVFYRTVAADDAFLSPFYKRDSVTIALLQNNELEYESYFKDMEPIFRAYGGRPHWGKKHYLGAEDLRPLYPEWDRFMEIRKEMDPNGIFLNDYLKEILGT
;
A
#
# COMPACT_ATOMS: atom_id res chain seq x y z
N MET A 1 2.33 17.27 -1.87
CA MET A 1 0.99 16.63 -1.81
C MET A 1 -0.17 17.62 -1.59
N ARG A 2 -0.32 18.28 -0.43
CA ARG A 2 -1.46 19.19 -0.14
C ARG A 2 -1.71 20.26 -1.22
N LYS A 3 -0.65 20.89 -1.74
CA LYS A 3 -0.73 21.83 -2.88
C LYS A 3 -1.37 21.19 -4.12
N ARG A 4 -0.93 19.98 -4.50
CA ARG A 4 -1.46 19.24 -5.64
C ARG A 4 -2.93 18.85 -5.45
N ILE A 5 -3.34 18.47 -4.25
CA ILE A 5 -4.76 18.23 -3.92
C ILE A 5 -5.57 19.51 -4.18
N ARG A 6 -5.11 20.64 -3.64
CA ARG A 6 -5.81 21.93 -3.79
C ARG A 6 -5.93 22.37 -5.25
N GLU A 7 -4.90 22.16 -6.05
CA GLU A 7 -4.82 22.68 -7.42
C GLU A 7 -5.48 21.75 -8.45
N LYS A 8 -5.45 20.43 -8.24
CA LYS A 8 -5.94 19.46 -9.25
C LYS A 8 -7.19 18.70 -8.88
N HIS A 9 -7.43 18.49 -7.58
CA HIS A 9 -8.43 17.52 -7.11
C HIS A 9 -9.52 18.15 -6.22
N ARG A 10 -9.36 19.41 -5.82
CA ARG A 10 -10.21 20.05 -4.80
C ARG A 10 -11.68 20.10 -5.17
N GLN A 11 -11.99 20.13 -6.46
CA GLN A 11 -13.36 20.14 -6.98
C GLN A 11 -14.12 18.82 -6.75
N HIS A 12 -13.41 17.68 -6.60
CA HIS A 12 -14.04 16.36 -6.42
C HIS A 12 -13.57 15.63 -5.14
N VAL A 13 -12.50 16.10 -4.50
CA VAL A 13 -11.95 15.54 -3.26
C VAL A 13 -12.08 16.58 -2.14
N GLY A 14 -12.98 16.31 -1.19
CA GLY A 14 -13.30 17.24 -0.10
C GLY A 14 -12.40 17.15 1.13
N TRP A 15 -11.38 16.28 1.15
CA TRP A 15 -10.99 15.62 2.40
C TRP A 15 -9.59 15.89 2.96
N ARG A 16 -9.48 15.59 4.26
CA ARG A 16 -8.34 15.82 5.15
C ARG A 16 -7.22 14.83 4.88
N VAL A 17 -5.98 15.33 4.92
CA VAL A 17 -4.77 14.51 4.96
C VAL A 17 -4.49 14.15 6.42
N PHE A 18 -4.53 12.86 6.75
CA PHE A 18 -4.16 12.39 8.08
C PHE A 18 -2.70 12.00 8.11
N TYR A 19 -2.02 12.37 9.20
CA TYR A 19 -0.62 12.08 9.43
C TYR A 19 -0.49 11.43 10.81
N ARG A 20 0.24 10.32 10.89
CA ARG A 20 0.58 9.65 12.16
C ARG A 20 1.99 9.08 12.08
N THR A 21 2.69 9.08 13.20
CA THR A 21 3.95 8.35 13.39
C THR A 21 3.63 6.92 13.85
N VAL A 22 4.43 5.96 13.39
CA VAL A 22 4.34 4.55 13.78
C VAL A 22 5.76 4.04 14.00
N ALA A 23 5.99 3.40 15.14
CA ALA A 23 7.27 2.77 15.45
C ALA A 23 7.54 1.58 14.51
N ALA A 24 8.81 1.22 14.34
CA ALA A 24 9.20 0.03 13.61
C ALA A 24 8.61 -1.25 14.22
N ASP A 25 8.35 -2.24 13.38
CA ASP A 25 8.02 -3.62 13.80
C ASP A 25 8.90 -4.64 13.06
N ASP A 26 8.62 -5.92 13.26
CA ASP A 26 9.35 -7.05 12.67
C ASP A 26 8.46 -8.04 11.90
N ALA A 27 7.20 -7.70 11.64
CA ALA A 27 6.32 -8.52 10.81
C ALA A 27 6.71 -8.41 9.32
N PHE A 28 6.97 -9.54 8.66
CA PHE A 28 7.62 -9.59 7.34
C PHE A 28 7.00 -8.71 6.25
N LEU A 29 5.66 -8.67 6.19
CA LEU A 29 4.92 -7.84 5.23
C LEU A 29 4.42 -6.53 5.83
N SER A 30 4.87 -6.12 7.02
CA SER A 30 4.46 -4.83 7.58
C SER A 30 5.00 -3.68 6.74
N PRO A 31 4.17 -2.66 6.42
CA PRO A 31 4.65 -1.39 5.90
C PRO A 31 5.69 -0.69 6.81
N PHE A 32 5.82 -1.13 8.06
CA PHE A 32 6.71 -0.56 9.08
C PHE A 32 7.89 -1.48 9.44
N TYR A 33 8.09 -2.57 8.68
CA TYR A 33 9.15 -3.54 8.93
C TYR A 33 10.52 -2.85 9.05
N LYS A 34 11.11 -2.98 10.24
CA LYS A 34 12.42 -2.47 10.68
C LYS A 34 12.65 -0.99 10.42
N ARG A 35 11.59 -0.18 10.31
CA ARG A 35 11.69 1.25 10.01
C ARG A 35 10.61 2.06 10.71
N ASP A 36 11.03 2.95 11.61
CA ASP A 36 10.16 4.02 12.13
C ASP A 36 9.61 4.83 10.96
N SER A 37 8.30 4.97 10.93
CA SER A 37 7.59 5.38 9.73
C SER A 37 6.52 6.42 10.05
N VAL A 38 6.11 7.12 8.99
CA VAL A 38 4.94 7.98 9.04
C VAL A 38 3.90 7.43 8.09
N THR A 39 2.65 7.39 8.52
CA THR A 39 1.52 7.10 7.64
C THR A 39 0.89 8.41 7.20
N ILE A 40 0.68 8.54 5.90
CA ILE A 40 -0.09 9.63 5.32
C ILE A 40 -1.31 9.00 4.66
N ALA A 41 -2.49 9.23 5.24
CA ALA A 41 -3.73 8.69 4.71
C ALA A 41 -4.52 9.75 3.94
N LEU A 42 -4.89 9.38 2.73
CA LEU A 42 -5.79 10.10 1.85
C LEU A 42 -7.15 9.40 1.89
N LEU A 43 -8.23 10.18 1.93
CA LEU A 43 -9.60 9.68 1.95
C LEU A 43 -10.38 10.24 0.77
N GLN A 44 -11.33 9.45 0.29
CA GLN A 44 -12.33 9.82 -0.69
C GLN A 44 -13.59 8.97 -0.46
N ASN A 45 -14.76 9.53 -0.74
CA ASN A 45 -16.01 8.78 -0.71
C ASN A 45 -16.00 7.70 -1.81
N ASN A 46 -16.46 6.48 -1.51
CA ASN A 46 -16.52 5.38 -2.46
C ASN A 46 -17.55 5.60 -3.59
N GLU A 47 -18.52 6.49 -3.41
CA GLU A 47 -19.51 6.87 -4.42
C GLU A 47 -18.98 7.93 -5.40
N LEU A 48 -17.80 8.51 -5.16
CA LEU A 48 -17.17 9.52 -6.00
C LEU A 48 -15.99 8.93 -6.77
N GLU A 49 -15.68 9.53 -7.93
CA GLU A 49 -14.45 9.22 -8.66
C GLU A 49 -13.22 9.41 -7.77
N TYR A 50 -12.49 8.32 -7.55
CA TYR A 50 -11.33 8.27 -6.65
C TYR A 50 -10.05 7.84 -7.37
N GLU A 51 -10.16 7.16 -8.51
CA GLU A 51 -9.03 6.48 -9.12
C GLU A 51 -7.99 7.47 -9.65
N SER A 52 -8.44 8.50 -10.38
CA SER A 52 -7.56 9.57 -10.87
C SER A 52 -6.83 10.30 -9.74
N TYR A 53 -7.49 10.44 -8.59
CA TYR A 53 -6.91 11.05 -7.40
C TYR A 53 -5.82 10.17 -6.79
N PHE A 54 -6.10 8.90 -6.51
CA PHE A 54 -5.09 8.02 -5.90
C PHE A 54 -3.93 7.72 -6.84
N LYS A 55 -4.17 7.57 -8.15
CA LYS A 55 -3.11 7.40 -9.15
C LYS A 55 -2.18 8.62 -9.28
N ASP A 56 -2.68 9.85 -9.10
CA ASP A 56 -1.81 11.05 -9.10
C ASP A 56 -0.99 11.20 -7.80
N MET A 57 -1.48 10.62 -6.69
CA MET A 57 -0.81 10.72 -5.38
C MET A 57 0.20 9.58 -5.14
N GLU A 58 -0.07 8.36 -5.61
CA GLU A 58 0.78 7.19 -5.38
C GLU A 58 2.25 7.39 -5.77
N PRO A 59 2.60 7.99 -6.92
CA PRO A 59 3.99 8.23 -7.30
C PRO A 59 4.74 9.12 -6.30
N ILE A 60 4.04 10.04 -5.63
CA ILE A 60 4.65 10.90 -4.61
C ILE A 60 5.09 10.03 -3.42
N PHE A 61 4.29 9.06 -2.99
CA PHE A 61 4.69 8.17 -1.89
C PHE A 61 5.81 7.21 -2.31
N ARG A 62 5.73 6.66 -3.53
CA ARG A 62 6.76 5.76 -4.07
C ARG A 62 8.15 6.43 -4.11
N ALA A 63 8.21 7.72 -4.47
CA ALA A 63 9.46 8.48 -4.51
C ALA A 63 10.20 8.59 -3.16
N TYR A 64 9.52 8.32 -2.04
CA TYR A 64 10.11 8.31 -0.69
C TYR A 64 10.19 6.90 -0.08
N GLY A 65 10.12 5.85 -0.91
CA GLY A 65 10.13 4.46 -0.43
C GLY A 65 8.89 4.12 0.40
N GLY A 66 7.75 4.71 0.03
CA GLY A 66 6.46 4.44 0.65
C GLY A 66 6.01 3.00 0.38
N ARG A 67 5.51 2.34 1.43
CA ARG A 67 4.88 1.02 1.36
C ARG A 67 3.36 1.19 1.48
N PRO A 68 2.55 0.67 0.54
CA PRO A 68 1.11 0.83 0.62
C PRO A 68 0.54 0.05 1.80
N HIS A 69 -0.55 0.54 2.37
CA HIS A 69 -1.28 -0.20 3.39
C HIS A 69 -2.11 -1.30 2.72
N TRP A 70 -1.90 -2.57 3.08
CA TRP A 70 -2.57 -3.73 2.47
C TRP A 70 -4.11 -3.64 2.41
N GLY A 71 -4.73 -3.08 3.46
CA GLY A 71 -6.18 -2.83 3.50
C GLY A 71 -6.67 -1.57 2.78
N LYS A 72 -5.86 -0.94 1.90
CA LYS A 72 -6.22 0.28 1.17
C LYS A 72 -5.89 0.15 -0.32
N LYS A 73 -6.45 1.05 -1.13
CA LYS A 73 -6.18 1.14 -2.57
C LYS A 73 -4.70 1.43 -2.82
N HIS A 74 -4.10 0.63 -3.69
CA HIS A 74 -2.81 0.86 -4.34
C HIS A 74 -2.82 0.16 -5.71
N TYR A 75 -1.85 0.49 -6.55
CA TYR A 75 -1.76 -0.02 -7.93
C TYR A 75 -0.44 -0.75 -8.20
N LEU A 76 0.31 -1.07 -7.13
CA LEU A 76 1.54 -1.85 -7.20
C LEU A 76 1.24 -3.34 -7.38
N GLY A 77 1.95 -3.98 -8.31
CA GLY A 77 1.96 -5.43 -8.48
C GLY A 77 3.10 -6.12 -7.71
N ALA A 78 3.24 -7.44 -7.89
CA ALA A 78 4.26 -8.26 -7.25
C ALA A 78 5.69 -7.70 -7.44
N GLU A 79 6.03 -7.34 -8.69
CA GLU A 79 7.36 -6.80 -9.05
C GLU A 79 7.65 -5.44 -8.40
N ASP A 80 6.61 -4.61 -8.19
CA ASP A 80 6.75 -3.35 -7.48
C ASP A 80 6.88 -3.54 -5.96
N LEU A 81 6.18 -4.54 -5.40
CA LEU A 81 6.08 -4.77 -3.96
C LEU A 81 7.28 -5.54 -3.41
N ARG A 82 7.75 -6.58 -4.11
CA ARG A 82 8.87 -7.42 -3.70
C ARG A 82 10.10 -6.62 -3.23
N PRO A 83 10.63 -5.62 -3.96
CA PRO A 83 11.80 -4.86 -3.51
C PRO A 83 11.51 -3.96 -2.28
N LEU A 84 10.25 -3.70 -1.94
CA LEU A 84 9.88 -2.87 -0.79
C LEU A 84 9.91 -3.63 0.54
N TYR A 85 9.80 -4.96 0.51
CA TYR A 85 9.70 -5.83 1.68
C TYR A 85 10.90 -6.78 1.74
N PRO A 86 11.91 -6.52 2.60
CA PRO A 86 13.12 -7.35 2.67
C PRO A 86 12.87 -8.83 2.92
N GLU A 87 11.83 -9.16 3.68
CA GLU A 87 11.44 -10.53 4.02
C GLU A 87 10.38 -11.11 3.06
N TRP A 88 10.19 -10.52 1.88
CA TRP A 88 9.20 -10.97 0.89
C TRP A 88 9.37 -12.44 0.54
N ASP A 89 10.56 -12.83 0.08
CA ASP A 89 10.82 -14.20 -0.37
C ASP A 89 10.68 -15.20 0.80
N ARG A 90 11.12 -14.80 2.00
CA ARG A 90 10.97 -15.63 3.20
C ARG A 90 9.51 -15.84 3.59
N PHE A 91 8.70 -14.78 3.53
CA PHE A 91 7.26 -14.89 3.72
C PHE A 91 6.62 -15.81 2.67
N MET A 92 7.04 -15.69 1.42
CA MET A 92 6.54 -16.53 0.32
C MET A 92 6.84 -18.01 0.52
N GLU A 93 8.04 -18.36 0.99
CA GLU A 93 8.41 -19.72 1.36
C GLU A 93 7.51 -20.28 2.47
N ILE A 94 7.40 -19.56 3.58
CA ILE A 94 6.60 -19.98 4.74
C ILE A 94 5.13 -20.13 4.35
N ARG A 95 4.60 -19.20 3.54
CA ARG A 95 3.22 -19.29 3.03
C ARG A 95 3.02 -20.58 2.25
N LYS A 96 3.94 -20.93 1.35
CA LYS A 96 3.84 -22.17 0.54
C LYS A 96 3.97 -23.43 1.38
N GLU A 97 4.77 -23.40 2.45
CA GLU A 97 4.89 -24.51 3.40
C GLU A 97 3.59 -24.70 4.20
N MET A 98 2.99 -23.61 4.67
CA MET A 98 1.79 -23.64 5.53
C MET A 98 0.49 -23.81 4.76
N ASP A 99 0.41 -23.31 3.53
CA ASP A 99 -0.76 -23.39 2.65
C ASP A 99 -0.36 -23.82 1.23
N PRO A 100 0.10 -25.08 1.06
CA PRO A 100 0.61 -25.58 -0.23
C PRO A 100 -0.45 -25.62 -1.33
N ASN A 101 -1.73 -25.65 -0.95
CA ASN A 101 -2.86 -25.67 -1.89
C ASN A 101 -3.48 -24.27 -2.10
N GLY A 102 -2.97 -23.23 -1.44
CA GLY A 102 -3.46 -21.86 -1.59
C GLY A 102 -4.91 -21.66 -1.14
N ILE A 103 -5.37 -22.42 -0.14
CA ILE A 103 -6.75 -22.38 0.39
C ILE A 103 -7.10 -20.98 0.92
N PHE A 104 -6.11 -20.26 1.48
CA PHE A 104 -6.32 -18.94 2.07
C PHE A 104 -6.07 -17.78 1.11
N LEU A 105 -5.75 -18.05 -0.16
CA LEU A 105 -5.52 -17.02 -1.17
C LEU A 105 -6.79 -16.68 -1.95
N ASN A 106 -7.23 -15.43 -1.84
CA ASN A 106 -8.21 -14.86 -2.77
C ASN A 106 -7.54 -14.41 -4.08
N ASP A 107 -8.34 -14.04 -5.08
CA ASP A 107 -7.83 -13.70 -6.41
C ASP A 107 -6.84 -12.51 -6.39
N TYR A 108 -7.11 -11.51 -5.56
CA TYR A 108 -6.22 -10.38 -5.34
C TYR A 108 -4.85 -10.80 -4.79
N LEU A 109 -4.83 -11.68 -3.78
CA LEU A 109 -3.58 -12.18 -3.21
C LEU A 109 -2.85 -13.10 -4.17
N LYS A 110 -3.56 -13.87 -5.02
CA LYS A 110 -2.92 -14.67 -6.08
C LYS A 110 -2.23 -13.80 -7.12
N GLU A 111 -2.81 -12.65 -7.46
CA GLU A 111 -2.18 -11.69 -8.39
C GLU A 111 -0.87 -11.12 -7.83
N ILE A 112 -0.83 -10.83 -6.53
CA ILE A 112 0.31 -10.16 -5.90
C ILE A 112 1.37 -11.13 -5.37
N LEU A 113 0.94 -12.23 -4.75
CA LEU A 113 1.82 -13.20 -4.11
C LEU A 113 2.09 -14.41 -5.01
N GLY A 114 1.38 -14.56 -6.14
CA GLY A 114 1.44 -15.75 -6.96
C GLY A 114 0.72 -16.95 -6.32
N THR A 115 0.80 -18.09 -7.01
CA THR A 115 0.24 -19.38 -6.56
C THR A 115 1.17 -20.09 -5.59
#